data_AF-A0A176T6D3-F1
#
_entry.id   AF-A0A176T6D3-F1
#
_cell.length_a   1.000
_cell.length_b   1.000
_cell.length_c   1.000
_cell.angle_alpha   90.00
_cell.angle_beta   90.00
_cell.angle_gamma   90.00
#
_symmetry.space_group_name_H-M   'P 1'
#
loop_
_entity.id
_entity.type
_entity.pdbx_description
1 polymer ?
#
loop_
_entity_poly.entity_id
_entity_poly.type
_entity_poly.pdbx_seq_one_letter_code
_entity_poly.pdbx_strand_id
1 'polypeptide(L)'
;MAGGGSIQGMRTSLSNNKRLLRKKSLFRPERTFLSLKSEYIKSAGGEIVLKKATKAQLRTIRLKIIKERERKFYTICITLLVLLSIIGLVTYNVSQNNNVTKADVEKIQLKDKAERSLVYILKGDNWLKERSWHNAIFEYEIANKILPNDYVINHRLANAYSLRCENEFKDCLKGKKLVDRLIKQFPQKTELLELRERLEYEY
;
A
#
# COMPACT_ATOMS: atom_id res chain seq x y z
N MET A 1 -30.14 29.60 -16.60
CA MET A 1 -29.56 29.95 -15.29
C MET A 1 -30.43 31.02 -14.63
N ALA A 2 -31.46 30.62 -13.89
CA ALA A 2 -32.34 31.54 -13.16
C ALA A 2 -32.65 30.88 -11.81
N GLY A 3 -32.13 31.42 -10.70
CA GLY A 3 -32.32 30.84 -9.36
C GLY A 3 -31.20 31.08 -8.36
N GLY A 4 -30.01 31.51 -8.80
CA GLY A 4 -28.87 31.78 -7.91
C GLY A 4 -29.05 33.02 -7.02
N GLY A 5 -29.83 34.02 -7.46
CA GLY A 5 -29.96 35.30 -6.76
C GLY A 5 -30.72 35.21 -5.42
N SER A 6 -31.77 34.39 -5.34
CA SER A 6 -32.57 34.23 -4.11
C SER A 6 -31.80 33.47 -3.03
N ILE A 7 -31.05 32.43 -3.42
CA ILE A 7 -30.18 31.66 -2.51
C ILE A 7 -29.01 32.51 -2.02
N GLN A 8 -28.41 33.33 -2.91
CA GLN A 8 -27.35 34.28 -2.57
C GLN A 8 -27.85 35.34 -1.58
N GLY A 9 -29.04 35.90 -1.81
CA GLY A 9 -29.67 36.87 -0.92
C GLY A 9 -29.95 36.28 0.47
N MET A 10 -30.48 35.05 0.52
CA MET A 10 -30.74 34.36 1.78
C MET A 10 -29.45 34.07 2.58
N ARG A 11 -28.39 33.60 1.91
CA ARG A 11 -27.06 33.42 2.54
C ARG A 11 -26.52 34.73 3.08
N THR A 12 -26.65 35.82 2.31
CA THR A 12 -26.14 37.14 2.68
C THR A 12 -26.88 37.70 3.89
N SER A 13 -28.20 37.62 3.91
CA SER A 13 -29.03 38.03 5.06
C SER A 13 -28.73 37.20 6.31
N LEU A 14 -28.60 35.88 6.18
CA LEU A 14 -28.23 35.00 7.30
C LEU A 14 -26.83 35.33 7.85
N SER A 15 -25.86 35.57 6.96
CA SER A 15 -24.49 35.95 7.31
C SER A 15 -24.46 37.29 8.08
N ASN A 16 -25.19 38.28 7.58
CA ASN A 16 -25.31 39.59 8.22
C ASN A 16 -25.98 39.49 9.59
N ASN A 17 -27.05 38.69 9.72
CA ASN A 17 -27.71 38.43 11.01
C ASN A 17 -26.79 37.70 12.01
N LYS A 18 -25.99 36.73 11.55
CA LYS A 18 -24.98 36.06 12.39
C LYS A 18 -23.88 37.01 12.84
N ARG A 19 -23.49 37.97 12.00
CA ARG A 19 -22.47 38.98 12.32
C ARG A 19 -22.91 39.91 13.45
N LEU A 20 -24.23 40.17 13.58
CA LEU A 20 -24.79 40.95 14.69
C LEU A 20 -24.66 40.24 16.05
N LEU A 21 -24.62 38.90 16.04
CA LEU A 21 -24.51 38.07 17.26
C LEU A 21 -23.05 37.71 17.60
N ARG A 22 -22.09 38.08 16.76
CA ARG A 22 -20.68 37.70 16.94
C ARG A 22 -20.00 38.50 18.05
N LYS A 23 -19.23 37.79 18.89
CA LYS A 23 -18.35 38.36 19.91
C LYS A 23 -17.37 39.36 19.27
N LYS A 24 -17.41 40.64 19.68
CA LYS A 24 -16.48 41.69 19.19
C LYS A 24 -15.16 41.76 19.96
N SER A 25 -15.07 41.13 21.14
CA SER A 25 -13.90 41.19 22.02
C SER A 25 -13.81 39.93 22.88
N LEU A 26 -12.59 39.42 23.13
CA LEU A 26 -12.34 38.23 23.96
C LEU A 26 -12.89 38.34 25.40
N PHE A 27 -13.05 39.56 25.91
CA PHE A 27 -13.44 39.84 27.30
C PHE A 27 -14.91 40.20 27.50
N ARG A 28 -15.72 40.28 26.44
CA ARG A 28 -17.16 40.55 26.56
C ARG A 28 -17.98 39.31 26.18
N PRO A 29 -18.98 38.90 26.98
CA PRO A 29 -19.82 37.76 26.67
C PRO A 29 -20.55 37.97 25.32
N GLU A 30 -20.88 36.87 24.64
CA GLU A 30 -21.57 36.91 23.35
C GLU A 30 -22.88 37.71 23.43
N ARG A 31 -23.13 38.56 22.43
CA ARG A 31 -24.40 39.28 22.34
C ARG A 31 -25.47 38.27 21.93
N THR A 32 -26.33 37.92 22.88
CA THR A 32 -27.47 37.04 22.61
C THR A 32 -28.54 37.80 21.84
N PHE A 33 -29.35 37.08 21.07
CA PHE A 33 -30.49 37.68 20.36
C PHE A 33 -31.41 38.46 21.30
N LEU A 34 -31.59 37.98 22.54
CA LEU A 34 -32.39 38.64 23.55
C LEU A 34 -31.76 39.95 24.05
N SER A 35 -30.43 39.98 24.26
CA SER A 35 -29.76 41.23 24.65
C SER A 35 -29.83 42.27 23.53
N LEU A 36 -29.63 41.86 22.29
CA LEU A 36 -29.64 42.77 21.13
C LEU A 36 -31.05 43.31 20.84
N LYS A 37 -32.08 42.45 20.95
CA LYS A 37 -33.48 42.85 20.86
C LYS A 37 -33.89 43.79 22.00
N SER A 38 -33.36 43.57 23.20
CA SER A 38 -33.59 44.47 24.34
C SER A 38 -32.95 45.84 24.17
N GLU A 39 -31.73 45.89 23.62
CA GLU A 39 -31.01 47.12 23.32
C GLU A 39 -31.72 47.92 22.24
N TYR A 40 -32.20 47.25 21.19
CA TYR A 40 -32.96 47.86 20.09
C TYR A 40 -34.31 48.45 20.56
N ILE A 41 -35.08 47.70 21.35
CA ILE A 41 -36.38 48.19 21.85
C ILE A 41 -36.20 49.33 22.85
N LYS A 42 -35.15 49.28 23.70
CA LYS A 42 -34.77 50.41 24.57
C LYS A 42 -34.38 51.65 23.77
N SER A 43 -33.63 51.49 22.67
CA SER A 43 -33.28 52.62 21.79
C SER A 43 -34.47 53.19 21.01
N ALA A 44 -35.54 52.40 20.81
CA ALA A 44 -36.79 52.84 20.19
C ALA A 44 -37.79 53.45 21.21
N GLY A 45 -37.36 53.67 22.47
CA GLY A 45 -38.19 54.25 23.52
C GLY A 45 -39.23 53.30 24.14
N GLY A 46 -39.16 52.00 23.85
CA GLY A 46 -40.06 50.99 24.41
C GLY A 46 -39.45 50.24 25.60
N GLU A 47 -40.31 49.76 26.51
CA GLU A 47 -39.92 48.84 27.58
C GLU A 47 -40.28 47.39 27.24
N ILE A 48 -39.31 46.48 27.32
CA ILE A 48 -39.60 45.04 27.25
C ILE A 48 -39.89 44.52 28.66
N VAL A 49 -41.17 44.28 28.95
CA VAL A 49 -41.56 43.51 30.12
C VAL A 49 -41.43 42.02 29.78
N LEU A 50 -40.25 41.45 30.06
CA LEU A 50 -40.06 39.99 29.96
C LEU A 50 -40.75 39.29 31.13
N LYS A 51 -41.86 38.60 30.85
CA LYS A 51 -42.46 37.70 31.85
C LYS A 51 -41.48 36.57 32.17
N LYS A 52 -41.09 36.47 33.45
CA LYS A 52 -40.24 35.38 33.93
C LYS A 52 -41.00 34.06 33.80
N ALA A 53 -40.43 33.10 33.08
CA ALA A 53 -41.06 31.80 32.88
C ALA A 53 -41.30 31.11 34.23
N THR A 54 -42.44 30.43 34.36
CA THR A 54 -42.76 29.68 35.58
C THR A 54 -41.85 28.46 35.71
N LYS A 55 -41.65 27.96 36.94
CA LYS A 55 -40.82 26.76 37.20
C LYS A 55 -41.29 25.55 36.37
N ALA A 56 -42.59 25.42 36.14
CA ALA A 56 -43.17 24.38 35.29
C ALA A 56 -42.76 24.52 33.81
N GLN A 57 -42.81 25.73 33.26
CA GLN A 57 -42.36 26.01 31.88
C GLN A 57 -40.86 25.78 31.71
N LEU A 58 -40.05 26.14 32.71
CA LEU A 58 -38.61 25.85 32.68
C LEU A 58 -38.33 24.35 32.68
N ARG A 59 -39.13 23.55 33.40
CA ARG A 59 -39.00 22.08 33.41
C ARG A 59 -39.34 21.47 32.06
N THR A 60 -40.41 21.91 31.40
CA THR A 60 -40.78 21.41 30.06
C THR A 60 -39.75 21.79 29.00
N ILE A 61 -39.18 23.00 29.08
CA ILE A 61 -38.08 23.43 28.20
C ILE A 61 -36.84 22.56 28.41
N ARG A 62 -36.44 22.30 29.66
CA ARG A 62 -35.30 21.42 29.97
C ARG A 62 -35.47 20.02 29.40
N LEU A 63 -36.65 19.41 29.58
CA LEU A 63 -36.94 18.08 29.05
C LEU A 63 -36.90 18.03 27.52
N LYS A 64 -37.43 19.05 26.83
CA LYS A 64 -37.33 19.16 25.37
C LYS A 64 -35.87 19.25 24.90
N ILE A 65 -35.05 20.05 25.58
CA ILE A 65 -33.62 20.19 25.25
C ILE A 65 -32.86 18.88 25.42
N ILE A 66 -33.12 18.13 26.50
CA ILE A 66 -32.48 16.83 26.74
C ILE A 66 -32.83 15.85 25.62
N LYS A 67 -34.12 15.71 25.31
CA LYS A 67 -34.61 14.80 24.26
C LYS A 67 -34.07 15.16 22.87
N GLU A 68 -33.94 16.45 22.56
CA GLU A 68 -33.31 16.90 21.31
C GLU A 68 -31.81 16.62 21.27
N ARG A 69 -31.09 16.75 22.39
CA ARG A 69 -29.67 16.42 22.48
C ARG A 69 -29.43 14.93 22.25
N GLU A 70 -30.23 14.08 22.89
CA GLU A 70 -30.15 12.62 22.71
C GLU A 70 -30.39 12.25 21.24
N ARG A 71 -31.44 12.80 20.61
CA ARG A 71 -31.72 12.54 19.19
C ARG A 71 -30.57 12.96 18.28
N LYS A 72 -29.96 14.13 18.53
CA LYS A 72 -28.79 14.61 17.78
C LYS A 72 -27.58 13.70 17.98
N PHE A 73 -27.34 13.26 19.22
CA PHE A 73 -26.25 12.33 19.53
C PHE A 73 -26.41 11.01 18.77
N TYR A 74 -27.61 10.41 18.81
CA TYR A 74 -27.90 9.19 18.05
C TYR A 74 -27.71 9.38 16.54
N THR A 75 -28.20 10.48 15.97
CA THR A 75 -27.97 10.75 14.53
C THR A 75 -26.49 10.87 14.18
N ILE A 76 -25.69 11.52 15.04
CA ILE A 76 -24.24 11.65 14.82
C ILE A 76 -23.57 10.28 14.90
N CYS A 77 -23.87 9.48 15.93
CA CYS A 77 -23.32 8.13 16.06
C CYS A 77 -23.63 7.26 14.85
N ILE A 78 -24.88 7.26 14.38
CA ILE A 78 -25.28 6.48 13.19
C ILE A 78 -24.51 6.95 11.95
N THR A 79 -24.43 8.27 11.72
CA THR A 79 -23.68 8.79 10.56
C THR A 79 -22.20 8.42 10.61
N LEU A 80 -21.59 8.44 11.79
CA LEU A 80 -20.18 8.12 11.98
C LEU A 80 -19.91 6.62 11.78
N LEU A 81 -20.83 5.76 12.22
CA LEU A 81 -20.75 4.31 12.06
C LEU A 81 -20.83 3.91 10.58
N VAL A 82 -21.74 4.55 9.83
CA VAL A 82 -21.83 4.37 8.36
C VAL A 82 -20.55 4.83 7.67
N LEU A 83 -20.01 5.99 8.06
CA LEU A 83 -18.78 6.53 7.46
C LEU A 83 -17.58 5.61 7.70
N LEU A 84 -17.41 5.10 8.93
CA LEU A 84 -16.36 4.14 9.28
C LEU A 84 -16.50 2.84 8.50
N SER A 85 -17.73 2.37 8.28
CA SER A 85 -17.99 1.15 7.48
C SER A 85 -17.55 1.32 6.03
N ILE A 86 -17.81 2.49 5.43
CA ILE A 86 -17.37 2.80 4.05
C ILE A 86 -15.84 2.87 3.98
N ILE A 87 -15.20 3.54 4.94
CA ILE A 87 -13.72 3.62 5.00
C ILE A 87 -13.10 2.23 5.15
N GLY A 88 -13.69 1.37 6.00
CA GLY A 88 -13.28 -0.02 6.17
C GLY A 88 -13.36 -0.83 4.87
N LEU A 89 -14.46 -0.70 4.12
CA LEU A 89 -14.61 -1.38 2.82
C LEU A 89 -13.60 -0.89 1.78
N VAL A 90 -13.36 0.43 1.69
CA VAL A 90 -12.39 1.00 0.73
C VAL A 90 -10.98 0.51 1.06
N THR A 91 -10.58 0.60 2.32
CA THR A 91 -9.23 0.18 2.78
C THR A 91 -8.99 -1.32 2.57
N TYR A 92 -10.00 -2.16 2.82
CA TYR A 92 -9.93 -3.60 2.54
C TYR A 92 -9.71 -3.90 1.06
N ASN A 93 -10.48 -3.28 0.16
CA ASN A 93 -10.34 -3.48 -1.28
C ASN A 93 -8.98 -3.02 -1.82
N VAL A 94 -8.48 -1.86 -1.35
CA VAL A 94 -7.15 -1.37 -1.72
C VAL A 94 -6.05 -2.33 -1.25
N SER A 95 -6.15 -2.86 -0.03
CA SER A 95 -5.15 -3.80 0.49
C SER A 95 -5.11 -5.11 -0.29
N GLN A 96 -6.27 -5.65 -0.67
CA GLN A 96 -6.32 -6.89 -1.47
C GLN A 96 -5.73 -6.68 -2.87
N ASN A 97 -6.09 -5.57 -3.54
CA ASN A 97 -5.54 -5.25 -4.86
C ASN A 97 -4.03 -5.03 -4.85
N ASN A 98 -3.48 -4.45 -3.78
CA ASN A 98 -2.03 -4.26 -3.64
C ASN A 98 -1.29 -5.59 -3.51
N ASN A 99 -1.86 -6.57 -2.80
CA ASN A 99 -1.23 -7.89 -2.65
C ASN A 99 -1.27 -8.69 -3.96
N VAL A 100 -2.39 -8.66 -4.69
CA VAL A 100 -2.51 -9.29 -6.02
C VAL A 100 -1.52 -8.68 -7.00
N THR A 101 -1.46 -7.33 -7.07
CA THR A 101 -0.53 -6.62 -7.96
C THR A 101 0.93 -6.97 -7.65
N LYS A 102 1.31 -7.08 -6.36
CA LYS A 102 2.68 -7.47 -5.98
C LYS A 102 3.03 -8.88 -6.42
N ALA A 103 2.14 -9.85 -6.19
CA ALA A 103 2.37 -11.23 -6.58
C ALA A 103 2.47 -11.38 -8.11
N ASP A 104 1.67 -10.63 -8.87
CA ASP A 104 1.74 -10.65 -10.33
C ASP A 104 2.99 -9.96 -10.86
N VAL A 105 3.42 -8.86 -10.25
CA VAL A 105 4.70 -8.20 -10.58
C VAL A 105 5.88 -9.13 -10.29
N GLU A 106 5.90 -9.84 -9.16
CA GLU A 106 6.94 -10.82 -8.84
C GLU A 106 6.98 -11.97 -9.86
N LYS A 107 5.82 -12.48 -10.27
CA LYS A 107 5.73 -13.50 -11.33
C LYS A 107 6.24 -12.98 -12.67
N ILE A 108 5.90 -11.76 -13.05
CA ILE A 108 6.37 -11.13 -14.29
C ILE A 108 7.88 -10.95 -14.25
N GLN A 109 8.42 -10.47 -13.13
CA GLN A 109 9.87 -10.33 -12.93
C GLN A 109 10.59 -11.68 -12.97
N LEU A 110 10.02 -12.73 -12.37
CA LEU A 110 10.61 -14.07 -12.43
C LEU A 110 10.59 -14.63 -13.85
N LYS A 111 9.49 -14.44 -14.59
CA LYS A 111 9.39 -14.85 -16.01
C LYS A 111 10.42 -14.13 -16.87
N ASP A 112 10.53 -12.82 -16.73
CA ASP A 112 11.52 -12.01 -17.46
C ASP A 112 12.96 -12.43 -17.12
N LYS A 113 13.27 -12.70 -15.83
CA LYS A 113 14.56 -13.29 -15.44
C LYS A 113 14.79 -14.66 -16.08
N ALA A 114 13.77 -15.52 -16.12
CA ALA A 114 13.88 -16.83 -16.74
C ALA A 114 14.13 -16.74 -18.24
N GLU A 115 13.39 -15.88 -18.96
CA GLU A 115 13.59 -15.62 -20.39
C GLU A 115 14.99 -15.08 -20.68
N ARG A 116 15.44 -14.10 -19.89
CA ARG A 116 16.81 -13.56 -20.02
C ARG A 116 17.86 -14.63 -19.75
N SER A 117 17.69 -15.45 -18.71
CA SER A 117 18.62 -16.54 -18.43
C SER A 117 18.67 -17.59 -19.55
N LEU A 118 17.53 -17.87 -20.19
CA LEU A 118 17.42 -18.85 -21.27
C LEU A 118 18.28 -18.46 -22.48
N VAL A 119 18.35 -17.17 -22.82
CA VAL A 119 19.21 -16.68 -23.91
C VAL A 119 20.68 -17.05 -23.67
N TYR A 120 21.15 -16.87 -22.44
CA TYR A 120 22.52 -17.21 -22.05
C TYR A 120 22.75 -18.72 -21.99
N ILE A 121 21.77 -19.50 -21.52
CA ILE A 121 21.83 -20.97 -21.57
C ILE A 121 21.98 -21.46 -23.00
N LEU A 122 21.17 -20.94 -23.95
CA LEU A 122 21.22 -21.36 -25.35
C LEU A 122 22.56 -21.01 -26.01
N LYS A 123 23.12 -19.84 -25.70
CA LYS A 123 24.48 -19.46 -26.15
C LYS A 123 25.53 -20.40 -25.57
N GLY A 124 25.47 -20.67 -24.27
CA GLY A 124 26.37 -21.61 -23.61
C GLY A 124 26.29 -23.01 -24.22
N ASP A 125 25.08 -23.49 -24.53
CA ASP A 125 24.86 -24.78 -25.19
C ASP A 125 25.47 -24.83 -26.59
N ASN A 126 25.40 -23.73 -27.34
CA ASN A 126 26.04 -23.65 -28.66
C ASN A 126 27.56 -23.70 -28.54
N TRP A 127 28.15 -22.92 -27.63
CA TRP A 127 29.59 -22.99 -27.35
C TRP A 127 30.04 -24.37 -26.86
N LEU A 128 29.21 -25.04 -26.06
CA LEU A 128 29.45 -26.40 -25.58
C LEU A 128 29.52 -27.39 -26.76
N LYS A 129 28.62 -27.28 -27.75
CA LYS A 129 28.65 -28.12 -28.96
C LYS A 129 29.93 -27.91 -29.79
N GLU A 130 30.44 -26.68 -29.79
CA GLU A 130 31.69 -26.30 -30.46
C GLU A 130 32.95 -26.64 -29.66
N ARG A 131 32.81 -27.28 -28.49
CA ARG A 131 33.91 -27.57 -27.54
C ARG A 131 34.63 -26.32 -27.02
N SER A 132 34.01 -25.15 -27.14
CA SER A 132 34.51 -23.89 -26.62
C SER A 132 34.14 -23.75 -25.14
N TRP A 133 34.75 -24.57 -24.28
CA TRP A 133 34.37 -24.70 -22.87
C TRP A 133 34.46 -23.40 -22.08
N HIS A 134 35.49 -22.60 -22.33
CA HIS A 134 35.65 -21.30 -21.67
C HIS A 134 34.47 -20.36 -21.95
N ASN A 135 34.02 -20.27 -23.20
CA ASN A 135 32.89 -19.43 -23.60
C ASN A 135 31.57 -19.99 -23.04
N ALA A 136 31.41 -21.32 -23.06
CA ALA A 136 30.25 -21.97 -22.47
C ALA A 136 30.12 -21.66 -20.96
N ILE A 137 31.23 -21.80 -20.21
CA ILE A 137 31.31 -21.44 -18.79
C ILE A 137 30.94 -19.96 -18.59
N PHE A 138 31.49 -19.05 -19.39
CA PHE A 138 31.20 -17.62 -19.28
C PHE A 138 29.70 -17.32 -19.43
N GLU A 139 29.05 -17.87 -20.45
CA GLU A 139 27.61 -17.65 -20.67
C GLU A 139 26.76 -18.27 -19.55
N TYR A 140 27.10 -19.49 -19.10
CA TYR A 140 26.40 -20.12 -17.98
C TYR A 140 26.62 -19.38 -16.65
N GLU A 141 27.78 -18.79 -16.41
CA GLU A 141 28.01 -17.92 -15.24
C GLU A 141 27.11 -16.69 -15.27
N ILE A 142 26.85 -16.11 -16.45
CA ILE A 142 25.89 -15.02 -16.59
C ILE A 142 24.47 -15.50 -16.30
N ALA A 143 24.06 -16.65 -16.84
CA ALA A 143 22.75 -17.25 -16.52
C ALA A 143 22.61 -17.50 -15.01
N ASN A 144 23.66 -17.99 -14.36
CA ASN A 144 23.68 -18.25 -12.92
C ASN A 144 23.62 -16.96 -12.09
N LYS A 145 24.18 -15.84 -12.57
CA LYS A 145 24.01 -14.53 -11.90
C LYS A 145 22.54 -14.07 -11.93
N ILE A 146 21.77 -14.47 -12.94
CA ILE A 146 20.34 -14.12 -13.07
C ILE A 146 19.48 -15.04 -12.19
N LEU A 147 19.75 -16.35 -12.21
CA LEU A 147 19.04 -17.38 -11.44
C LEU A 147 20.05 -18.29 -10.67
N PRO A 148 20.55 -17.85 -9.50
CA PRO A 148 21.68 -18.50 -8.82
C PRO A 148 21.41 -19.88 -8.23
N ASN A 149 20.14 -20.21 -7.97
CA ASN A 149 19.73 -21.46 -7.34
C ASN A 149 19.02 -22.41 -8.32
N ASP A 150 19.05 -22.09 -9.62
CA ASP A 150 18.44 -22.96 -10.62
C ASP A 150 19.35 -24.19 -10.85
N TYR A 151 18.75 -25.37 -10.68
CA TYR A 151 19.48 -26.64 -10.84
C TYR A 151 20.00 -26.83 -12.27
N VAL A 152 19.19 -26.49 -13.28
CA VAL A 152 19.52 -26.73 -14.69
C VAL A 152 20.74 -25.90 -15.09
N ILE A 153 20.77 -24.62 -14.70
CA ILE A 153 21.90 -23.73 -14.95
C ILE A 153 23.16 -24.23 -14.24
N ASN A 154 23.07 -24.52 -12.94
CA ASN A 154 24.23 -24.97 -12.18
C ASN A 154 24.75 -26.33 -12.65
N HIS A 155 23.87 -27.25 -13.06
CA HIS A 155 24.25 -28.53 -13.65
C HIS A 155 24.99 -28.34 -14.98
N ARG A 156 24.50 -27.47 -15.88
CA ARG A 156 25.16 -27.16 -17.16
C ARG A 156 26.54 -26.53 -16.94
N LEU A 157 26.64 -25.60 -15.99
CA LEU A 157 27.90 -24.98 -15.60
C LEU A 157 28.88 -26.01 -15.03
N ALA A 158 28.41 -26.90 -14.14
CA ALA A 158 29.22 -27.98 -13.58
C ALA A 158 29.71 -28.94 -14.66
N ASN A 159 28.86 -29.30 -15.63
CA ASN A 159 29.24 -30.11 -16.77
C ASN A 159 30.30 -29.42 -17.65
N ALA A 160 30.14 -28.12 -17.92
CA ALA A 160 31.13 -27.36 -18.70
C ALA A 160 32.49 -27.28 -17.99
N TYR A 161 32.52 -27.08 -16.67
CA TYR A 161 33.75 -27.17 -15.89
C TYR A 161 34.36 -28.58 -15.91
N SER A 162 33.53 -29.62 -15.81
CA SER A 162 34.00 -31.01 -15.83
C SER A 162 34.65 -31.35 -17.17
N LEU A 163 34.00 -31.00 -18.28
CA LEU A 163 34.54 -31.19 -19.63
C LEU A 163 35.84 -30.40 -19.84
N ARG A 164 35.91 -29.16 -19.35
CA ARG A 164 37.14 -28.35 -19.45
C ARG A 164 38.27 -28.94 -18.62
N CYS A 165 37.99 -29.43 -17.42
CA CYS A 165 38.98 -30.09 -16.60
C CYS A 165 39.51 -31.36 -17.28
N GLU A 166 38.61 -32.22 -17.77
CA GLU A 166 38.95 -33.47 -18.44
C GLU A 166 39.81 -33.27 -19.69
N ASN A 167 39.54 -32.20 -20.47
CA ASN A 167 40.21 -31.98 -21.76
C ASN A 167 41.39 -31.00 -21.69
N GLU A 168 41.35 -30.01 -20.79
CA GLU A 168 42.34 -28.92 -20.71
C GLU A 168 43.09 -28.87 -19.35
N PHE A 169 42.71 -29.68 -18.36
CA PHE A 169 43.22 -29.62 -16.98
C PHE A 169 43.08 -28.22 -16.36
N LYS A 170 41.96 -27.54 -16.67
CA LYS A 170 41.64 -26.19 -16.16
C LYS A 170 40.32 -26.14 -15.42
N ASP A 171 40.25 -25.27 -14.43
CA ASP A 171 39.06 -25.00 -13.60
C ASP A 171 38.49 -26.23 -12.85
N CYS A 172 39.26 -27.31 -12.72
CA CYS A 172 38.91 -28.55 -12.02
C CYS A 172 38.39 -28.31 -10.60
N LEU A 173 39.13 -27.53 -9.80
CA LEU A 173 38.72 -27.17 -8.44
C LEU A 173 37.37 -26.44 -8.38
N LYS A 174 37.07 -25.58 -9.37
CA LYS A 174 35.80 -24.86 -9.45
C LYS A 174 34.66 -25.82 -9.76
N GLY A 175 34.87 -26.71 -10.74
CA GLY A 175 33.95 -27.80 -11.07
C GLY A 175 33.64 -28.66 -9.84
N LYS A 176 34.69 -29.14 -9.15
CA LYS A 176 34.55 -30.01 -7.96
C LYS A 176 33.74 -29.33 -6.85
N LYS A 177 34.09 -28.09 -6.50
CA LYS A 177 33.35 -27.32 -5.49
C LYS A 177 31.88 -27.11 -5.87
N LEU A 178 31.58 -26.93 -7.14
CA LEU A 178 30.20 -26.76 -7.62
C LEU A 178 29.44 -28.08 -7.58
N VAL A 179 30.03 -29.18 -8.07
CA VAL A 179 29.43 -30.52 -8.04
C VAL A 179 29.19 -30.99 -6.60
N ASP A 180 30.16 -30.85 -5.70
CA ASP A 180 30.01 -31.20 -4.29
C ASP A 180 28.86 -30.43 -3.62
N ARG A 181 28.67 -29.16 -4.00
CA ARG A 181 27.55 -28.34 -3.52
C ARG A 181 26.22 -28.86 -4.08
N LEU A 182 26.17 -29.18 -5.36
CA LEU A 182 24.97 -29.71 -6.01
C LEU A 182 24.57 -31.07 -5.44
N ILE A 183 25.52 -31.97 -5.16
CA ILE A 183 25.24 -33.28 -4.55
C ILE A 183 24.63 -33.09 -3.16
N LYS A 184 25.12 -32.14 -2.37
CA LYS A 184 24.55 -31.82 -1.05
C LYS A 184 23.13 -31.26 -1.16
N GLN A 185 22.84 -30.45 -2.18
CA GLN A 185 21.53 -29.83 -2.38
C GLN A 185 20.52 -30.76 -3.04
N PHE A 186 20.96 -31.65 -3.92
CA PHE A 186 20.15 -32.53 -4.76
C PHE A 186 20.69 -33.98 -4.74
N PRO A 187 20.70 -34.66 -3.58
CA PRO A 187 21.31 -35.98 -3.44
C PRO A 187 20.67 -37.08 -4.30
N GLN A 188 19.42 -36.89 -4.74
CA GLN A 188 18.68 -37.81 -5.59
C GLN A 188 19.10 -37.78 -7.08
N LYS A 189 19.95 -36.83 -7.48
CA LYS A 189 20.37 -36.64 -8.86
C LYS A 189 21.65 -37.41 -9.15
N THR A 190 21.50 -38.65 -9.63
CA THR A 190 22.60 -39.57 -9.90
C THR A 190 23.54 -39.05 -10.98
N GLU A 191 23.06 -38.21 -11.91
CA GLU A 191 23.88 -37.58 -12.95
C GLU A 191 25.04 -36.73 -12.39
N LEU A 192 24.94 -36.26 -11.14
CA LEU A 192 26.00 -35.50 -10.48
C LEU A 192 27.19 -36.37 -10.06
N LEU A 193 26.98 -37.68 -9.88
CA LEU A 193 28.07 -38.61 -9.57
C LEU A 193 28.97 -38.81 -10.79
N GLU A 194 28.38 -38.89 -11.99
CA GLU A 194 29.15 -38.96 -13.25
C GLU A 194 30.04 -37.73 -13.45
N LEU A 195 29.52 -36.53 -13.13
CA LEU A 195 30.32 -35.31 -13.18
C LEU A 195 31.44 -35.31 -12.14
N ARG A 196 31.17 -35.88 -10.95
CA ARG A 196 32.17 -35.98 -9.88
C ARG A 196 33.33 -36.90 -10.29
N GLU A 197 33.04 -38.04 -10.89
CA GLU A 197 34.06 -39.00 -11.38
C GLU A 197 34.99 -38.36 -12.41
N ARG A 198 34.46 -37.57 -13.36
CA ARG A 198 35.28 -36.84 -14.36
C ARG A 198 36.25 -35.82 -13.74
N LEU A 199 35.98 -35.39 -12.50
CA LEU A 199 36.77 -34.40 -11.78
C LEU A 199 37.76 -35.04 -10.78
N GLU A 200 37.90 -36.37 -10.75
CA GLU A 200 38.79 -37.07 -9.81
C GLU A 200 40.27 -37.00 -10.17
N TYR A 201 40.63 -36.58 -11.39
CA TYR A 201 42.02 -36.56 -11.89
C TYR A 201 42.94 -35.50 -11.24
N GLU A 202 42.48 -34.76 -10.23
CA GLU A 202 43.35 -33.94 -9.36
C GLU A 202 43.38 -34.53 -7.93
N TYR A 203 44.29 -35.49 -7.75
CA TYR A 203 44.99 -35.79 -6.49
C TYR A 203 46.48 -36.00 -6.77
#